data_AF-A6JID2-F1
#
_entry.id   AF-A6JID2-F1
#
_cell.length_a   1.000
_cell.length_b   1.000
_cell.length_c   1.000
_cell.angle_alpha   90.00
_cell.angle_beta   90.00
_cell.angle_gamma   90.00
#
_symmetry.space_group_name_H-M   'P 1'
#
loop_
_entity.id
_entity.type
_entity.pdbx_description
1 polymer ?
#
loop_
_entity_poly.entity_id
_entity_poly.type
_entity_poly.pdbx_seq_one_letter_code
_entity_poly.pdbx_strand_id
1 'polypeptide(L)'
;MGFVKVVKNKAYFKRHQGRFGRLREGQTDYYVQKRLVRQDRNKYSTPEYRVIVCVANRRDDCVLYCQIVYAHIEICAAHAHELPKYGEKVVLTNYAAAYCTSGFSVGLAWTISMKAEWRRLEMNTMNVMESINCQPGVFTCELDTGLA
;
A
#
# COMPACT_ATOMS: atom_id res chain seq x y z
N MET A 1 -43.08 25.80 12.64
CA MET A 1 -42.04 25.01 13.34
C MET A 1 -40.70 25.77 13.35
N GLY A 2 -40.63 26.95 13.98
CA GLY A 2 -39.57 27.93 13.71
C GLY A 2 -39.06 28.69 14.93
N PHE A 3 -38.52 27.98 15.93
CA PHE A 3 -37.89 28.60 17.11
C PHE A 3 -36.39 28.29 17.26
N VAL A 4 -35.78 27.57 16.31
CA VAL A 4 -34.36 27.21 16.37
C VAL A 4 -33.59 27.88 15.24
N LYS A 5 -32.51 28.60 15.61
CA LYS A 5 -31.62 29.28 14.67
C LYS A 5 -30.99 28.27 13.70
N VAL A 6 -31.16 28.51 12.40
CA VAL A 6 -30.51 27.71 11.36
C VAL A 6 -29.01 27.98 11.36
N VAL A 7 -28.22 26.98 11.77
CA VAL A 7 -26.75 27.06 11.87
C VAL A 7 -26.08 27.05 10.49
N LYS A 8 -26.55 26.19 9.58
CA LYS A 8 -26.05 26.08 8.20
C LYS A 8 -26.77 27.08 7.27
N ASN A 9 -26.51 28.36 7.47
CA ASN A 9 -27.07 29.45 6.66
C ASN A 9 -26.15 29.86 5.49
N LYS A 10 -26.59 30.80 4.65
CA LYS A 10 -25.78 31.31 3.52
C LYS A 10 -24.43 31.90 3.99
N ALA A 11 -24.39 32.51 5.17
CA ALA A 11 -23.15 33.06 5.74
C ALA A 11 -22.15 31.97 6.16
N TYR A 12 -22.64 30.82 6.65
CA TYR A 12 -21.83 29.64 6.97
C TYR A 12 -21.12 29.10 5.73
N PHE A 13 -21.86 28.85 4.64
CA PHE A 13 -21.29 28.28 3.41
C PHE A 13 -20.28 29.22 2.74
N LYS A 14 -20.42 30.55 2.90
CA LYS A 14 -19.42 31.52 2.43
C LYS A 14 -18.06 31.42 3.15
N ARG A 15 -18.04 30.90 4.39
CA ARG A 15 -16.82 30.79 5.24
C ARG A 15 -16.35 29.36 5.41
N HIS A 16 -17.11 28.39 4.91
CA HIS A 16 -16.79 26.98 5.11
C HIS A 16 -15.59 26.58 4.25
N GLN A 17 -14.47 26.27 4.90
CA GLN A 17 -13.31 25.70 4.23
C GLN A 17 -13.46 24.18 4.15
N GLY A 18 -13.58 23.67 2.93
CA GLY A 18 -13.62 22.23 2.68
C GLY A 18 -12.28 21.57 3.04
N ARG A 19 -12.35 20.34 3.56
CA ARG A 19 -11.18 19.48 3.69
C ARG A 19 -10.77 18.91 2.33
N PHE A 20 -9.57 18.36 2.22
CA PHE A 20 -9.07 17.69 1.01
C PHE A 20 -10.02 16.58 0.54
N GLY A 21 -10.15 16.39 -0.78
CA GLY A 21 -11.11 15.46 -1.40
C GLY A 21 -11.06 14.05 -0.82
N ARG A 22 -9.88 13.43 -0.82
CA ARG A 22 -9.69 12.07 -0.27
C ARG A 22 -9.95 11.95 1.23
N LEU A 23 -9.79 13.04 1.99
CA LEU A 23 -10.16 13.05 3.41
C LEU A 23 -11.68 13.09 3.58
N ARG A 24 -12.39 13.80 2.68
CA ARG A 24 -13.87 13.82 2.68
C ARG A 24 -14.45 12.47 2.25
N GLU A 25 -13.78 11.78 1.34
CA GLU A 25 -14.11 10.43 0.91
C GLU A 25 -13.72 9.36 1.96
N GLY A 26 -12.97 9.73 2.99
CA GLY A 26 -12.52 8.80 4.03
C GLY A 26 -11.56 7.73 3.50
N GLN A 27 -10.76 8.05 2.49
CA GLN A 27 -9.84 7.10 1.85
C GLN A 27 -8.39 7.24 2.31
N THR A 28 -7.99 8.40 2.82
CA THR A 28 -6.57 8.67 3.09
C THR A 28 -6.38 9.46 4.37
N ASP A 29 -5.50 8.96 5.24
CA ASP A 29 -4.95 9.72 6.34
C ASP A 29 -3.70 10.50 5.90
N TYR A 30 -3.87 11.82 5.75
CA TYR A 30 -2.79 12.72 5.36
C TYR A 30 -1.70 12.88 6.43
N TYR A 31 -1.97 12.58 7.70
CA TYR A 31 -0.98 12.66 8.76
C TYR A 31 0.06 11.55 8.63
N VAL A 32 -0.41 10.31 8.42
CA VAL A 32 0.44 9.14 8.18
C VAL A 32 1.12 9.25 6.82
N GLN A 33 0.38 9.57 5.76
CA GLN A 33 0.93 9.66 4.40
C GLN A 33 2.07 10.68 4.29
N LYS A 34 1.98 11.82 4.98
CA LYS A 34 3.05 12.83 5.00
C LYS A 34 4.37 12.30 5.59
N ARG A 35 4.30 11.33 6.50
CA ARG A 35 5.49 10.73 7.14
C ARG A 35 6.10 9.65 6.25
N LEU A 36 5.26 8.84 5.62
CA LEU A 36 5.69 7.76 4.71
C LEU A 36 6.29 8.26 3.40
N VAL A 37 5.88 9.43 2.90
CA VAL A 37 6.35 9.98 1.60
C VAL A 37 7.61 10.86 1.76
N ARG A 38 7.92 11.27 2.99
CA ARG A 38 8.93 12.30 3.21
C ARG A 38 10.32 11.68 3.33
N GLN A 39 11.06 11.79 2.23
CA GLN A 39 12.47 11.45 2.20
C GLN A 39 13.37 12.51 2.86
N ASP A 40 14.49 12.03 3.41
CA ASP A 40 15.57 12.88 3.88
C ASP A 40 16.16 13.70 2.73
N ARG A 41 16.33 15.01 2.97
CA ARG A 41 16.87 15.93 1.95
C ARG A 41 18.28 15.55 1.48
N ASN A 42 19.04 14.87 2.32
CA ASN A 42 20.41 14.44 2.01
C ASN A 42 20.45 13.36 0.92
N LYS A 43 19.33 12.65 0.71
CA LYS A 43 19.24 11.56 -0.27
C LYS A 43 18.69 12.04 -1.64
N TYR A 44 18.50 13.36 -1.82
CA TYR A 44 18.14 13.97 -3.10
C TYR A 44 16.98 13.26 -3.83
N SER A 45 17.24 12.74 -5.04
CA SER A 45 16.25 12.11 -5.91
C SER A 45 16.06 10.61 -5.67
N THR A 46 16.67 10.03 -4.62
CA THR A 46 16.48 8.61 -4.33
C THR A 46 15.03 8.32 -3.97
N PRO A 47 14.40 7.32 -4.61
CA PRO A 47 13.02 7.00 -4.34
C PRO A 47 12.79 6.28 -3.01
N GLU A 48 11.71 6.63 -2.31
CA GLU A 48 11.16 5.88 -1.18
C GLU A 48 10.04 4.93 -1.63
N TYR A 49 10.36 3.64 -1.67
CA TYR A 49 9.40 2.62 -2.05
C TYR A 49 8.47 2.29 -0.89
N ARG A 50 7.17 2.26 -1.19
CA ARG A 50 6.12 1.86 -0.25
C ARG A 50 5.35 0.70 -0.81
N VAL A 51 5.07 -0.29 0.02
CA VAL A 51 4.17 -1.40 -0.27
C VAL A 51 2.81 -1.04 0.31
N ILE A 52 1.85 -0.79 -0.56
CA ILE A 52 0.46 -0.52 -0.17
C ILE A 52 -0.26 -1.86 -0.15
N VAL A 53 -0.84 -2.21 1.00
CA VAL A 53 -1.69 -3.39 1.16
C VAL A 53 -3.12 -2.94 1.45
N CYS A 54 -4.02 -3.19 0.51
CA CYS A 54 -5.43 -2.84 0.66
C CYS A 54 -6.31 -4.07 0.55
N VAL A 55 -7.25 -4.20 1.48
CA VAL A 55 -8.34 -5.18 1.42
C VAL A 55 -9.60 -4.46 0.98
N ALA A 56 -10.03 -4.67 -0.26
CA ALA A 56 -11.30 -4.14 -0.73
C ALA A 56 -12.40 -5.18 -0.51
N ASN A 57 -13.49 -4.81 0.17
CA ASN A 57 -14.70 -5.63 0.23
C ASN A 57 -15.65 -5.19 -0.89
N ARG A 58 -15.49 -5.74 -2.10
CA ARG A 58 -16.51 -5.62 -3.15
C ARG A 58 -17.46 -6.82 -3.04
N ARG A 59 -18.75 -6.58 -3.28
CA ARG A 59 -19.86 -7.53 -3.05
C ARG A 59 -19.66 -8.93 -3.65
N ASP A 60 -18.85 -9.05 -4.69
CA ASP A 60 -18.64 -10.31 -5.40
C ASP A 60 -17.16 -10.74 -5.49
N ASP A 61 -16.20 -9.86 -5.15
CA ASP A 61 -14.77 -10.15 -5.14
C ASP A 61 -14.09 -9.24 -4.11
N CYS A 62 -13.70 -9.83 -2.98
CA CYS A 62 -12.82 -9.13 -2.07
C CYS A 62 -11.39 -9.25 -2.59
N VAL A 63 -10.82 -8.15 -3.06
CA VAL A 63 -9.52 -8.17 -3.73
C VAL A 63 -8.47 -7.60 -2.78
N LEU A 64 -7.49 -8.44 -2.44
CA LEU A 64 -6.23 -8.01 -1.86
C LEU A 64 -5.37 -7.41 -2.97
N TYR A 65 -4.93 -6.18 -2.74
CA TYR A 65 -4.04 -5.43 -3.61
C TYR A 65 -2.71 -5.22 -2.89
N CYS A 66 -1.62 -5.67 -3.49
CA CYS A 66 -0.26 -5.36 -3.06
C CYS A 66 0.42 -4.56 -4.16
N GLN A 67 0.70 -3.28 -3.91
CA GLN A 67 1.34 -2.39 -4.89
C GLN A 67 2.62 -1.81 -4.33
N ILE A 68 3.69 -1.80 -5.13
CA ILE A 68 4.92 -1.09 -4.82
C ILE A 68 4.89 0.24 -5.55
N VAL A 69 4.88 1.34 -4.80
CA VAL A 69 4.72 2.70 -5.31
C VAL A 69 5.88 3.57 -4.85
N TYR A 70 6.41 4.37 -5.78
CA TYR A 70 7.20 5.55 -5.42
C TYR A 70 6.42 6.81 -5.82
N ALA A 71 6.21 7.71 -4.86
CA ALA A 71 5.33 8.89 -5.00
C ALA A 71 3.92 8.55 -5.53
N HIS A 72 3.70 8.62 -6.85
CA HIS A 72 2.45 8.30 -7.56
C HIS A 72 2.66 7.30 -8.71
N ILE A 73 3.88 6.77 -8.88
CA ILE A 73 4.20 5.84 -9.96
C ILE A 73 4.12 4.42 -9.39
N GLU A 74 3.22 3.62 -9.96
CA GLU A 74 3.11 2.19 -9.67
C GLU A 74 4.23 1.44 -10.40
N ILE A 75 5.03 0.68 -9.66
CA ILE A 75 6.14 -0.10 -10.20
C ILE A 75 5.68 -1.53 -10.44
N CYS A 76 5.05 -2.10 -9.41
CA CYS A 76 4.50 -3.45 -9.43
C CYS A 76 3.11 -3.44 -8.80
N ALA A 77 2.22 -4.26 -9.34
CA ALA A 77 0.94 -4.57 -8.75
C ALA A 77 0.74 -6.09 -8.77
N ALA A 78 0.28 -6.63 -7.64
CA ALA A 78 -0.18 -7.99 -7.53
C ALA A 78 -1.60 -7.99 -6.99
N HIS A 79 -2.41 -8.90 -7.53
CA HIS A 79 -3.81 -9.01 -7.17
C HIS A 79 -4.17 -10.45 -6.83
N ALA A 80 -5.00 -10.64 -5.80
CA ALA A 80 -5.45 -11.97 -5.42
C ALA A 80 -6.29 -12.68 -6.50
N HIS A 81 -6.91 -11.94 -7.44
CA HIS A 81 -7.65 -12.54 -8.56
C HIS A 81 -6.76 -13.32 -9.54
N GLU A 82 -5.44 -13.17 -9.45
CA GLU A 82 -4.48 -13.92 -10.28
C GLU A 82 -4.14 -15.29 -9.67
N LEU A 83 -4.39 -15.49 -8.36
CA LEU A 83 -4.11 -16.73 -7.63
C LEU A 83 -4.81 -17.99 -8.19
N PRO A 84 -6.04 -17.92 -8.76
CA PRO A 84 -6.67 -19.07 -9.39
C PRO A 84 -5.87 -19.66 -10.56
N LYS A 85 -4.99 -18.88 -11.22
CA LYS A 85 -4.07 -19.38 -12.26
C LYS A 85 -3.00 -20.31 -11.69
N TYR A 86 -2.67 -20.15 -10.41
CA TYR A 86 -1.62 -20.89 -9.70
C TYR A 86 -2.17 -22.04 -8.83
N GLY A 87 -3.48 -22.30 -8.89
CA GLY A 87 -4.12 -23.44 -8.23
C GLY A 87 -4.98 -23.10 -7.01
N GLU A 88 -4.99 -21.85 -6.53
CA GLU A 88 -5.83 -21.41 -5.41
C GLU A 88 -7.17 -20.84 -5.89
N LYS A 89 -8.21 -21.67 -5.86
CA LYS A 89 -9.55 -21.31 -6.38
C LYS A 89 -10.55 -20.85 -5.32
N VAL A 90 -10.25 -20.99 -4.02
CA VAL A 90 -11.24 -20.84 -2.94
C VAL A 90 -10.78 -19.77 -1.93
N VAL A 91 -11.64 -18.77 -1.70
CA VAL A 91 -11.51 -17.67 -0.71
C VAL A 91 -10.21 -16.85 -0.86
N LEU A 92 -10.25 -15.84 -1.73
CA LEU A 92 -9.15 -14.94 -2.03
C LEU A 92 -8.87 -13.87 -0.96
N THR A 93 -9.56 -13.93 0.18
CA THR A 93 -9.42 -12.98 1.31
C THR A 93 -8.69 -13.55 2.51
N ASN A 94 -8.37 -14.83 2.48
CA ASN A 94 -7.77 -15.47 3.63
C ASN A 94 -6.33 -14.94 3.85
N TYR A 95 -5.82 -15.11 5.06
CA TYR A 95 -4.43 -14.80 5.39
C TYR A 95 -3.44 -15.48 4.44
N ALA A 96 -3.72 -16.73 4.04
CA ALA A 96 -2.92 -17.45 3.06
C ALA A 96 -2.86 -16.72 1.70
N ALA A 97 -4.00 -16.25 1.19
CA ALA A 97 -4.07 -15.50 -0.06
C ALA A 97 -3.30 -14.15 0.05
N ALA A 98 -3.36 -13.48 1.20
CA ALA A 98 -2.58 -12.27 1.45
C ALA A 98 -1.06 -12.53 1.44
N TYR A 99 -0.63 -13.65 2.03
CA TYR A 99 0.76 -14.07 2.01
C TYR A 99 1.24 -14.38 0.58
N CYS A 100 0.45 -15.15 -0.18
CA CYS A 100 0.75 -15.45 -1.59
C CYS A 100 0.82 -14.18 -2.45
N THR A 101 -0.14 -13.27 -2.30
CA THR A 101 -0.21 -12.02 -3.09
C THR A 101 0.95 -11.08 -2.77
N SER A 102 1.31 -10.94 -1.49
CA SER A 102 2.45 -10.10 -1.10
C SER A 102 3.78 -10.70 -1.58
N GLY A 103 3.99 -12.02 -1.45
CA GLY A 103 5.13 -12.71 -2.03
C GLY A 103 5.25 -12.53 -3.54
N PHE A 104 4.12 -12.59 -4.26
CA PHE A 104 4.08 -12.36 -5.71
C PHE A 104 4.51 -10.92 -6.08
N SER A 105 4.03 -9.91 -5.35
CA SER A 105 4.41 -8.50 -5.58
C SER A 105 5.92 -8.26 -5.40
N VAL A 106 6.53 -8.89 -4.39
CA VAL A 106 7.97 -8.81 -4.11
C VAL A 106 8.77 -9.55 -5.18
N GLY A 107 8.29 -10.72 -5.64
CA GLY A 107 8.86 -11.44 -6.76
C GLY A 107 8.92 -10.62 -8.05
N LEU A 108 7.82 -9.94 -8.40
CA LEU A 108 7.76 -9.05 -9.56
C LEU A 108 8.72 -7.86 -9.44
N ALA A 109 8.76 -7.22 -8.28
CA ALA A 109 9.71 -6.12 -8.03
C ALA A 109 11.17 -6.58 -8.14
N TRP A 110 11.46 -7.80 -7.70
CA TRP A 110 12.79 -8.38 -7.84
C TRP A 110 13.17 -8.65 -9.30
N THR A 111 12.25 -9.15 -10.12
CA THR A 111 12.48 -9.33 -11.57
C THR A 111 12.83 -8.00 -12.24
N ILE A 112 12.17 -6.91 -11.83
CA ILE A 112 12.46 -5.57 -12.35
C ILE A 112 13.79 -5.02 -11.81
N SER A 113 14.17 -5.37 -10.59
CA SER A 113 15.38 -4.85 -9.93
C SER A 113 16.69 -5.56 -10.33
N MET A 114 16.65 -6.75 -10.93
CA MET A 114 17.81 -7.58 -11.34
C MET A 114 18.96 -7.62 -10.30
N LYS A 115 18.64 -7.75 -9.01
CA LYS A 115 19.64 -7.66 -7.93
C LYS A 115 19.48 -8.78 -6.90
N ALA A 116 20.49 -9.67 -6.87
CA ALA A 116 20.80 -10.72 -5.87
C ALA A 116 20.00 -12.02 -5.92
N GLU A 117 20.66 -13.15 -5.62
CA GLU A 117 20.10 -14.51 -5.56
C GLU A 117 18.92 -14.62 -4.57
N TRP A 118 17.81 -15.22 -5.01
CA TRP A 118 16.70 -15.57 -4.11
C TRP A 118 17.09 -16.71 -3.19
N ARG A 119 17.20 -16.42 -1.89
CA ARG A 119 17.27 -17.46 -0.86
C ARG A 119 15.85 -17.82 -0.44
N ARG A 120 15.42 -19.06 -0.69
CA ARG A 120 14.20 -19.59 -0.05
C ARG A 120 14.45 -19.62 1.45
N LEU A 121 13.64 -18.86 2.16
CA LEU A 121 13.60 -18.88 3.62
C LEU A 121 12.45 -19.77 4.07
N GLU A 122 12.62 -20.39 5.22
CA GLU A 122 11.57 -21.19 5.84
C GLU A 122 10.43 -20.27 6.30
N MET A 123 9.18 -20.68 6.06
CA MET A 123 7.99 -19.82 6.23
C MET A 123 7.65 -19.52 7.70
N ASN A 124 8.24 -20.24 8.66
CA ASN A 124 7.82 -20.21 10.06
C ASN A 124 8.67 -19.30 10.96
N THR A 125 9.69 -18.62 10.42
CA THR A 125 10.58 -17.76 11.22
C THR A 125 10.56 -16.31 10.74
N MET A 126 10.65 -15.37 11.69
CA MET A 126 10.83 -13.95 11.43
C MET A 126 12.24 -13.71 10.87
N ASN A 127 12.36 -13.71 9.54
CA ASN A 127 13.63 -13.52 8.86
C ASN A 127 13.65 -12.14 8.20
N VAL A 128 14.66 -11.34 8.52
CA VAL A 128 14.98 -10.10 7.80
C VAL A 128 16.11 -10.42 6.85
N MET A 129 15.97 -10.03 5.58
CA MET A 129 17.01 -10.26 4.58
C MET A 129 18.17 -9.29 4.80
N GLU A 130 19.36 -9.82 5.05
CA GLU A 130 20.58 -9.04 5.20
C GLU A 130 21.29 -8.85 3.85
N SER A 131 21.94 -7.71 3.67
CA SER A 131 22.77 -7.46 2.50
C SER A 131 24.05 -8.29 2.55
N ILE A 132 24.36 -8.99 1.45
CA ILE A 132 25.60 -9.74 1.31
C ILE A 132 26.74 -8.75 1.01
N ASN A 133 27.88 -8.92 1.68
CA ASN A 133 29.07 -8.09 1.44
C ASN A 133 29.50 -8.16 -0.03
N CYS A 134 29.81 -6.99 -0.60
CA CYS A 134 30.22 -6.82 -2.00
C CYS A 134 29.15 -7.13 -3.07
N GLN A 135 27.88 -7.26 -2.69
CA GLN A 135 26.73 -7.36 -3.61
C GLN A 135 25.84 -6.12 -3.53
N PRO A 136 24.99 -5.85 -4.56
CA PRO A 136 23.98 -4.82 -4.45
C PRO A 136 23.08 -5.06 -3.23
N GLY A 137 22.84 -3.99 -2.46
CA GLY A 137 22.01 -4.04 -1.26
C GLY A 137 20.59 -4.51 -1.54
N VAL A 138 19.95 -5.05 -0.50
CA VAL A 138 18.58 -5.56 -0.53
C VAL A 138 17.60 -4.43 -0.85
N PHE A 139 16.54 -4.76 -1.58
CA PHE A 139 15.44 -3.83 -1.85
C PHE A 139 14.67 -3.54 -0.56
N THR A 140 14.61 -2.26 -0.17
CA THR A 140 13.91 -1.79 1.04
C THR A 140 12.59 -1.13 0.67
N CYS A 141 11.52 -1.52 1.36
CA CYS A 141 10.19 -0.92 1.21
C CYS A 141 9.55 -0.70 2.57
N GLU A 142 8.80 0.39 2.70
CA GLU A 142 7.97 0.64 3.88
C GLU A 142 6.56 0.11 3.67
N LEU A 143 5.94 -0.43 4.72
CA LEU A 143 4.56 -0.89 4.66
C LEU A 143 3.60 0.29 4.87
N ASP A 144 2.71 0.52 3.89
CA ASP A 144 1.61 1.46 3.98
C ASP A 144 0.30 0.69 4.18
N THR A 145 -0.21 0.74 5.41
CA THR A 145 -1.48 0.10 5.81
C THR A 145 -2.70 1.00 5.51
N GLY A 146 -2.50 2.24 5.07
CA GLY A 146 -3.58 3.18 4.82
C GLY A 146 -4.44 3.43 6.07
N LEU A 147 -5.74 3.13 5.96
CA LEU A 147 -6.75 3.28 7.03
C LEU A 147 -7.16 1.94 7.67
N ALA A 148 -6.43 0.86 7.38
CA ALA A 148 -6.72 -0.48 7.88
C ALA A 148 -6.61 -0.61 9.40
#